data_AF-A0A661WKJ7-F1
#
_entry.id   AF-A0A661WKJ7-F1
#
_cell.length_a   1.000
_cell.length_b   1.000
_cell.length_c   1.000
_cell.angle_alpha   90.00
_cell.angle_beta   90.00
_cell.angle_gamma   90.00
#
_symmetry.space_group_name_H-M   'P 1'
#
loop_
_entity.id
_entity.type
_entity.pdbx_description
1 polymer ?
#
loop_
_entity_poly.entity_id
_entity_poly.type
_entity_poly.pdbx_seq_one_letter_code
_entity_poly.pdbx_strand_id
1 'polypeptide(L)' 'MGITIKDIAKRVGVAPSTVSRALNGRGRMSSLTREKIRQVAQELGYYPNM' A
#
# COMPACT_ATOMS: atom_id res chain seq x y z
N MET A 1 2.55 2.51 -18.18
CA MET A 1 3.20 2.65 -16.86
C MET A 1 2.12 2.48 -15.80
N GLY A 2 2.07 1.32 -15.13
CA GLY A 2 1.16 1.10 -14.01
C GLY A 2 1.74 1.68 -12.73
N ILE A 3 0.87 2.10 -11.82
CA ILE A 3 1.29 2.49 -10.47
C ILE A 3 1.89 1.27 -9.77
N THR A 4 3.04 1.45 -9.13
CA THR A 4 3.72 0.37 -8.42
C THR A 4 3.56 0.52 -6.91
N ILE A 5 3.88 -0.55 -6.19
CA ILE A 5 3.94 -0.57 -4.72
C ILE A 5 4.88 0.53 -4.20
N LYS A 6 5.95 0.86 -4.94
CA LYS A 6 6.90 1.91 -4.59
C LYS A 6 6.26 3.31 -4.61
N ASP A 7 5.37 3.56 -5.56
CA ASP A 7 4.67 4.85 -5.67
C ASP A 7 3.71 5.06 -4.49
N ILE A 8 2.95 4.02 -4.14
CA ILE A 8 2.06 4.01 -2.97
C ILE A 8 2.87 4.23 -1.69
N ALA A 9 4.01 3.55 -1.58
CA ALA A 9 4.91 3.66 -0.43
C ALA A 9 5.43 5.10 -0.27
N LYS A 10 5.83 5.73 -1.39
CA LYS A 10 6.31 7.11 -1.41
C LYS A 10 5.22 8.12 -1.06
N ARG A 11 3.97 7.87 -1.49
CA ARG A 11 2.81 8.72 -1.18
C ARG A 11 2.40 8.63 0.30
N VAL A 12 2.42 7.44 0.88
CA VAL A 12 2.03 7.21 2.27
C VAL A 12 3.19 7.51 3.24
N GLY A 13 4.43 7.58 2.74
CA GLY A 13 5.63 7.82 3.54
C GLY A 13 6.08 6.57 4.31
N VAL A 14 5.85 5.39 3.75
CA VAL A 14 6.23 4.09 4.34
C VAL A 14 7.17 3.32 3.41
N ALA A 15 7.80 2.27 3.92
CA ALA A 15 8.61 1.40 3.08
C ALA A 15 7.74 0.57 2.11
N PRO A 16 8.23 0.24 0.89
CA PRO A 16 7.52 -0.65 -0.03
C PRO A 16 7.22 -2.02 0.57
N SER A 17 8.09 -2.51 1.45
CA SER A 17 7.89 -3.73 2.24
C SER A 17 6.69 -3.63 3.19
N THR A 18 6.45 -2.45 3.77
CA THR A 18 5.30 -2.12 4.62
C THR A 18 4.00 -2.13 3.83
N VAL A 19 4.00 -1.58 2.61
CA VAL A 19 2.83 -1.64 1.70
C VAL A 19 2.55 -3.07 1.26
N SER A 20 3.57 -3.82 0.86
CA SER A 20 3.43 -5.24 0.50
C SER A 20 2.87 -6.05 1.67
N ARG A 21 3.38 -5.83 2.88
CA ARG A 21 2.87 -6.43 4.12
C ARG A 21 1.43 -6.05 4.43
N ALA A 22 1.05 -4.79 4.23
CA ALA A 22 -0.31 -4.30 4.43
C ALA A 22 -1.30 -4.95 3.47
N LEU A 23 -0.94 -5.01 2.18
CA LEU A 23 -1.77 -5.58 1.12
C LEU A 23 -1.91 -7.10 1.26
N ASN A 24 -0.84 -7.78 1.64
CA ASN A 24 -0.85 -9.23 1.91
C ASN A 24 -1.42 -9.59 3.29
N GLY A 25 -1.89 -8.61 4.08
CA GLY A 25 -2.40 -8.82 5.44
C GLY A 25 -1.37 -9.35 6.45
N ARG A 26 -0.08 -9.37 6.08
CA ARG A 26 1.02 -9.92 6.88
C ARG A 26 1.79 -8.81 7.58
N GLY A 27 1.53 -8.58 8.86
CA GLY A 27 2.35 -7.72 9.70
C GLY A 27 1.57 -7.09 10.84
N ARG A 28 2.25 -6.89 11.98
CA ARG A 28 1.75 -5.99 13.04
C ARG A 28 1.90 -4.57 12.54
N MET A 29 0.80 -4.01 12.07
CA MET A 29 0.70 -2.63 11.61
C MET A 29 -0.46 -1.98 12.34
N SER A 30 -0.37 -0.68 12.57
CA SER A 30 -1.54 0.06 13.06
C SER A 30 -2.65 0.01 12.01
N SER A 31 -3.89 -0.20 12.46
CA SER A 31 -5.08 -0.18 11.60
C SER A 31 -5.13 1.09 10.77
N LEU A 32 -4.75 2.24 11.36
CA LEU A 32 -4.61 3.53 10.69
C LEU A 32 -3.71 3.48 9.45
N THR A 33 -2.53 2.85 9.56
CA THR A 33 -1.57 2.75 8.46
C THR A 33 -2.10 1.84 7.37
N ARG A 34 -2.74 0.73 7.74
CA ARG A 34 -3.36 -0.20 6.78
C ARG A 34 -4.47 0.49 6.00
N GLU A 35 -5.32 1.27 6.67
CA GLU A 35 -6.42 2.00 6.05
C GLU A 35 -5.91 3.08 5.09
N LYS A 36 -4.90 3.87 5.50
CA LYS A 36 -4.21 4.83 4.63
C LYS A 36 -3.65 4.18 3.37
N ILE A 37 -2.95 3.05 3.52
CA ILE A 37 -2.39 2.32 2.37
C ILE A 37 -3.51 1.85 1.44
N ARG A 38 -4.61 1.36 1.99
CA ARG A 38 -5.75 0.87 1.22
C ARG A 38 -6.45 2.00 0.46
N GLN A 39 -6.67 3.14 1.11
CA GLN A 39 -7.22 4.35 0.48
C GLN A 39 -6.33 4.83 -0.66
N VAL A 40 -5.03 5.00 -0.40
CA VAL A 40 -4.09 5.47 -1.43
C VAL A 40 -3.98 4.47 -2.57
N ALA A 41 -3.94 3.17 -2.29
CA ALA A 41 -3.95 2.14 -3.33
C ALA A 41 -5.22 2.23 -4.20
N GLN A 42 -6.39 2.47 -3.58
CA GLN A 42 -7.65 2.61 -4.29
C GLN A 42 -7.74 3.91 -5.11
N GLU A 43 -7.31 5.04 -4.55
CA GLU A 43 -7.21 6.33 -5.26
C GLU A 43 -6.28 6.25 -6.47
N LEU A 44 -5.18 5.52 -6.31
CA LEU A 44 -4.19 5.33 -7.36
C LEU A 44 -4.57 4.22 -8.35
N GLY A 45 -5.71 3.54 -8.17
CA GLY A 45 -6.10 2.41 -9.02
C GLY A 45 -5.08 1.26 -9.00
N TYR A 46 -4.35 1.12 -7.89
CA TYR A 46 -3.45 -0.01 -7.69
C TYR A 46 -4.25 -1.26 -7.35
N TYR A 47 -4.40 -2.13 -8.33
CA TYR A 47 -4.95 -3.46 -8.16
C TYR A 47 -3.81 -4.46 -8.01
N PRO A 48 -3.55 -5.00 -6.80
CA PRO A 48 -2.62 -6.11 -6.65
C PRO A 48 -3.22 -7.33 -7.38
N ASN A 49 -2.50 -7.80 -8.41
CA ASN A 49 -2.90 -8.84 -9.36
C ASN A 49 -4.12 -8.52 -10.23
N MET A 50 -3.86 -8.27 -11.51
CA MET A 50 -4.54 -9.02 -12.56
C MET A 50 -3.59 -10.13 -13.02
#